data_AF-M1D4T7-F1
#
_entry.id   AF-M1D4T7-F1
#
_cell.length_a   1.000
_cell.length_b   1.000
_cell.length_c   1.000
_cell.angle_alpha   90.00
_cell.angle_beta   90.00
_cell.angle_gamma   90.00
#
_symmetry.space_group_name_H-M   'P 1'
#
loop_
_entity.id
_entity.type
_entity.pdbx_description
1 polymer ?
#
loop_
_entity_poly.entity_id
_entity_poly.type
_entity_poly.pdbx_seq_one_letter_code
_entity_poly.pdbx_strand_id
1 'polypeptide(L)'
;MASDEVVHEVETFYRLYQSGRVERFYDVHGLFYVPPSPQHPSNGVFSKDVTISPHVSARLYLPENIPNSQKIPVLVYYHGGGLVIDSAFFNLHHNYVNSLASELKMVAVSIEYRLAPEVDVPTIYEDCWTALQWVASHANENSSSIHNKDSWLTNSCDFSKVFLAGDSAGGNLVYHMTSGGARIFVEGVQHIKK
;
A
#
# COMPACT_ATOMS: atom_id res chain seq x y z
N MET A 1 -17.73 -25.72 26.34
CA MET A 1 -17.15 -24.43 25.91
C MET A 1 -18.31 -23.54 25.53
N ALA A 2 -18.37 -22.30 26.00
CA ALA A 2 -19.41 -21.38 25.57
C ALA A 2 -19.30 -21.18 24.04
N SER A 3 -20.43 -21.15 23.34
CA SER A 3 -20.46 -20.81 21.91
C SER A 3 -19.96 -19.39 21.73
N ASP A 4 -19.03 -19.18 20.79
CA ASP A 4 -18.55 -17.84 20.44
C ASP A 4 -19.66 -17.11 19.67
N GLU A 5 -20.34 -16.18 20.34
CA GLU A 5 -21.50 -15.48 19.78
C GLU A 5 -21.09 -14.32 18.88
N VAL A 6 -21.90 -14.05 17.85
CA VAL A 6 -21.72 -12.89 16.97
C VAL A 6 -22.19 -11.63 17.72
N VAL A 7 -21.30 -10.67 17.90
CA VAL A 7 -21.60 -9.39 18.58
C VAL A 7 -21.85 -8.24 17.60
N HIS A 8 -21.35 -8.36 16.37
CA HIS A 8 -21.60 -7.39 15.30
C HIS A 8 -21.49 -8.08 13.94
N GLU A 9 -22.36 -7.71 13.01
CA GLU A 9 -22.37 -8.19 11.64
C GLU A 9 -22.68 -7.04 10.70
N VAL A 10 -21.87 -6.91 9.66
CA VAL A 10 -22.21 -6.13 8.48
C VAL A 10 -22.50 -7.14 7.39
N GLU A 11 -23.77 -7.25 7.03
CA GLU A 11 -24.27 -8.27 6.10
C GLU A 11 -23.40 -8.33 4.85
N THR A 12 -23.05 -9.54 4.42
CA THR A 12 -22.14 -9.86 3.31
C THR A 12 -20.66 -9.47 3.46
N PHE A 13 -20.26 -8.63 4.41
CA PHE A 13 -18.86 -8.20 4.54
C PHE A 13 -18.08 -8.94 5.62
N TYR A 14 -18.52 -8.86 6.87
CA TYR A 14 -17.81 -9.51 8.00
C TYR A 14 -18.70 -9.74 9.22
N ARG A 15 -18.28 -10.68 10.07
CA ARG A 15 -18.78 -10.92 11.43
C ARG A 15 -17.68 -10.73 12.46
N LEU A 16 -18.02 -10.03 13.54
CA LEU A 16 -17.20 -9.94 14.75
C LEU A 16 -17.84 -10.80 15.83
N TYR A 17 -17.03 -11.68 16.41
CA TYR A 17 -17.42 -12.57 17.48
C TYR A 17 -16.98 -12.02 18.84
N GLN A 18 -17.64 -12.46 19.91
CA GLN A 18 -17.32 -12.02 21.29
C GLN A 18 -15.87 -12.30 21.68
N SER A 19 -15.27 -13.37 21.12
CA SER A 19 -13.85 -13.70 21.30
C SER A 19 -12.87 -12.68 20.69
N GLY A 20 -13.35 -11.73 19.88
CA GLY A 20 -12.53 -10.86 19.04
C GLY A 20 -12.17 -11.45 17.67
N ARG A 21 -12.58 -12.69 17.39
CA ARG A 21 -12.43 -13.30 16.05
C ARG A 21 -13.23 -12.50 15.02
N VAL A 22 -12.64 -12.30 13.85
CA VAL A 22 -13.27 -11.67 12.70
C VAL A 22 -13.35 -12.68 11.58
N GLU A 23 -14.55 -12.88 11.04
CA GLU A 23 -14.77 -13.66 9.83
C GLU A 23 -15.13 -12.70 8.70
N ARG A 24 -14.41 -12.76 7.58
CA ARG A 24 -14.59 -11.87 6.43
C ARG A 24 -15.05 -12.67 5.23
N PHE A 25 -16.08 -12.21 4.53
CA PHE A 25 -16.77 -12.97 3.49
C PHE A 25 -16.34 -12.55 2.08
N TYR A 26 -15.04 -12.57 1.80
CA TYR A 26 -14.48 -12.11 0.52
C TYR A 26 -15.05 -12.84 -0.71
N ASP A 27 -15.30 -14.14 -0.60
CA ASP A 27 -15.85 -14.96 -1.68
C ASP A 27 -17.23 -14.49 -2.15
N VAL A 28 -18.05 -13.93 -1.25
CA VAL A 28 -19.39 -13.39 -1.59
C VAL A 28 -19.29 -12.21 -2.54
N HIS A 29 -18.19 -11.47 -2.48
CA HIS A 29 -17.89 -10.33 -3.35
C HIS A 29 -16.99 -10.69 -4.54
N GLY A 30 -16.64 -11.96 -4.72
CA GLY A 30 -15.71 -12.39 -5.76
C GLY A 30 -14.31 -11.79 -5.60
N LEU A 31 -13.91 -11.51 -4.36
CA LEU A 31 -12.60 -11.00 -4.01
C LEU A 31 -11.66 -12.17 -3.72
N PHE A 32 -10.56 -12.24 -4.47
CA PHE A 32 -9.60 -13.33 -4.34
C PHE A 32 -8.17 -12.83 -4.48
N TYR A 33 -7.25 -13.55 -3.83
CA TYR A 33 -5.82 -13.32 -3.94
C TYR A 33 -5.35 -13.50 -5.39
N VAL A 34 -4.59 -12.52 -5.89
CA VAL A 34 -3.88 -12.61 -7.16
C VAL A 34 -2.39 -12.76 -6.84
N PRO A 35 -1.67 -13.77 -7.36
CA PRO A 35 -0.22 -13.85 -7.18
C PRO A 35 0.50 -12.71 -7.92
N PRO A 36 1.64 -12.22 -7.41
CA PRO A 36 2.45 -11.27 -8.16
C PRO A 36 3.04 -11.93 -9.42
N SER A 37 3.38 -11.13 -10.42
CA SER A 37 3.98 -11.60 -11.67
C SER A 37 5.28 -10.88 -11.99
N PRO A 38 6.41 -11.29 -11.40
CA PRO A 38 7.69 -10.59 -11.54
C PRO A 38 8.42 -10.89 -12.85
N GLN A 39 8.07 -11.98 -13.54
CA GLN A 39 8.68 -12.38 -14.82
C GLN A 39 7.75 -12.23 -16.02
N HIS A 40 6.43 -12.27 -15.81
CA HIS A 40 5.44 -12.29 -16.89
C HIS A 40 4.44 -11.14 -16.71
N PRO A 41 4.74 -9.95 -17.24
CA PRO A 41 3.98 -8.75 -16.91
C PRO A 41 2.51 -8.93 -17.30
N SER A 42 1.60 -8.56 -16.39
CA SER A 42 0.17 -8.49 -16.68
C SER A 42 -0.14 -7.08 -17.17
N ASN A 43 -0.74 -6.96 -18.36
CA ASN A 43 -1.02 -5.67 -19.02
C ASN A 43 0.20 -4.73 -19.12
N GLY A 44 1.38 -5.31 -19.38
CA GLY A 44 2.63 -4.57 -19.49
C GLY A 44 3.17 -4.06 -18.14
N VAL A 45 2.78 -4.67 -17.02
CA VAL A 45 3.27 -4.29 -15.68
C VAL A 45 3.74 -5.54 -14.94
N PHE A 46 4.99 -5.52 -14.49
CA PHE A 46 5.53 -6.51 -13.56
C PHE A 46 5.03 -6.22 -12.15
N SER A 47 4.79 -7.25 -11.35
CA SER A 47 4.47 -7.08 -9.93
C SER A 47 5.25 -8.00 -9.03
N LYS A 48 5.54 -7.55 -7.80
CA LYS A 48 6.17 -8.36 -6.75
C LYS A 48 5.72 -7.91 -5.37
N ASP A 49 5.71 -8.83 -4.43
CA ASP A 49 5.40 -8.55 -3.03
C ASP A 49 6.69 -8.32 -2.25
N VAL A 50 6.70 -7.31 -1.38
CA VAL A 50 7.86 -6.94 -0.54
C VAL A 50 7.43 -6.77 0.91
N THR A 51 8.32 -7.15 1.82
CA THR A 51 8.15 -6.92 3.26
C THR A 51 8.83 -5.60 3.62
N ILE A 52 8.06 -4.64 4.15
CA ILE A 52 8.54 -3.33 4.58
C ILE A 52 9.01 -3.40 6.04
N SER A 53 8.21 -4.03 6.89
CA SER A 53 8.47 -4.27 8.31
C SER A 53 7.88 -5.64 8.70
N PRO A 54 8.06 -6.12 9.95
CA PRO A 54 7.42 -7.37 10.39
C PRO A 54 5.88 -7.40 10.26
N HIS A 55 5.24 -6.24 10.13
CA HIS A 55 3.78 -6.11 10.11
C HIS A 55 3.22 -5.44 8.85
N VAL A 56 4.09 -4.88 8.01
CA VAL A 56 3.69 -4.11 6.84
C VAL A 56 4.38 -4.69 5.62
N SER A 57 3.58 -4.91 4.57
CA SER A 57 4.07 -5.35 3.28
C SER A 57 3.48 -4.47 2.18
N ALA A 58 3.91 -4.67 0.95
CA ALA A 58 3.33 -3.99 -0.19
C ALA A 58 3.47 -4.84 -1.44
N ARG A 59 2.58 -4.59 -2.41
CA ARG A 59 2.78 -5.01 -3.79
C ARG A 59 3.34 -3.86 -4.61
N LEU A 60 4.49 -4.09 -5.23
CA LEU A 60 5.10 -3.17 -6.17
C LEU A 60 4.64 -3.47 -7.59
N TYR A 61 4.48 -2.43 -8.39
CA TYR A 61 4.09 -2.49 -9.80
C TYR A 61 5.09 -1.68 -10.62
N LEU A 62 5.75 -2.31 -11.58
CA LEU A 62 6.74 -1.70 -12.46
C LEU A 62 6.26 -1.84 -13.91
N PRO A 63 5.91 -0.73 -14.60
CA PRO A 63 5.55 -0.80 -16.01
C PRO A 63 6.75 -1.24 -16.86
N GLU A 64 6.47 -1.99 -17.92
CA GLU A 64 7.47 -2.39 -18.90
C GLU A 64 7.96 -1.20 -19.74
N ASN A 65 9.07 -1.40 -20.46
CA ASN A 65 9.60 -0.46 -21.45
C ASN A 65 9.93 0.93 -20.91
N ILE A 66 10.32 1.04 -19.63
CA ILE A 66 10.91 2.26 -19.08
C ILE A 66 12.31 2.43 -19.71
N PRO A 67 12.61 3.53 -20.42
CA PRO A 67 13.95 3.76 -20.94
C PRO A 67 14.98 3.76 -19.80
N ASN A 68 16.11 3.08 -19.97
CA ASN A 68 17.12 2.91 -18.91
C ASN A 68 17.67 4.22 -18.32
N SER A 69 17.50 5.35 -18.99
CA SER A 69 17.91 6.68 -18.53
C SER A 69 16.79 7.50 -17.88
N GLN A 70 15.56 6.97 -17.81
CA GLN A 70 14.39 7.69 -17.35
C GLN A 70 13.91 7.15 -16.00
N LYS A 71 13.92 8.03 -15.00
CA LYS A 71 13.19 7.82 -13.74
C LYS A 71 11.75 8.30 -13.91
N ILE A 72 10.79 7.51 -13.42
CA ILE A 72 9.34 7.76 -13.55
C ILE A 72 8.69 8.04 -12.18
N PRO A 73 7.52 8.69 -12.14
CA PRO A 73 6.85 9.01 -10.87
C PRO A 73 6.54 7.78 -10.00
N VAL A 74 6.35 8.03 -8.71
CA VAL A 74 5.95 7.03 -7.71
C VAL A 74 4.51 7.27 -7.28
N LEU A 75 3.70 6.23 -7.26
CA LEU A 75 2.39 6.22 -6.63
C LEU A 75 2.44 5.36 -5.36
N VAL A 76 2.10 5.93 -4.21
CA VAL A 76 1.82 5.19 -2.98
C VAL A 76 0.31 5.07 -2.87
N TYR A 77 -0.20 3.84 -2.89
CA TYR A 77 -1.62 3.56 -2.87
C TYR A 77 -2.03 2.81 -1.61
N TYR A 78 -3.09 3.30 -0.96
CA TYR A 78 -3.74 2.67 0.20
C TYR A 78 -5.13 2.20 -0.22
N HIS A 79 -5.42 0.91 -0.03
CA HIS A 79 -6.69 0.33 -0.46
C HIS A 79 -7.88 0.80 0.39
N GLY A 80 -9.09 0.49 -0.08
CA GLY A 80 -10.34 0.75 0.63
C GLY A 80 -10.66 -0.28 1.71
N GLY A 81 -11.94 -0.57 1.90
CA GLY A 81 -12.38 -1.62 2.82
C GLY A 81 -12.65 -1.18 4.26
N GLY A 82 -12.90 0.11 4.50
CA GLY A 82 -13.34 0.60 5.82
C GLY A 82 -12.33 0.40 6.96
N LEU A 83 -11.06 0.14 6.63
CA LEU A 83 -10.00 -0.32 7.55
C LEU A 83 -10.24 -1.71 8.17
N VAL A 84 -11.28 -2.42 7.73
CA VAL A 84 -11.70 -3.70 8.31
C VAL A 84 -11.55 -4.84 7.32
N ILE A 85 -11.69 -4.60 6.02
CA ILE A 85 -11.67 -5.61 4.96
C ILE A 85 -10.73 -5.19 3.82
N ASP A 86 -10.64 -6.06 2.80
CA ASP A 86 -9.80 -5.95 1.60
C ASP A 86 -8.30 -6.19 1.84
N SER A 87 -7.55 -6.19 0.74
CA SER A 87 -6.10 -6.41 0.70
C SER A 87 -5.53 -5.81 -0.60
N ALA A 88 -4.31 -5.29 -0.53
CA ALA A 88 -3.49 -4.91 -1.69
C ALA A 88 -3.24 -6.07 -2.67
N PHE A 89 -3.43 -7.31 -2.22
CA PHE A 89 -3.21 -8.52 -3.00
C PHE A 89 -4.47 -9.06 -3.67
N PHE A 90 -5.64 -8.49 -3.39
CA PHE A 90 -6.89 -8.91 -4.01
C PHE A 90 -7.09 -8.34 -5.41
N ASN A 91 -7.75 -9.11 -6.26
CA ASN A 91 -8.05 -8.79 -7.66
C ASN A 91 -8.60 -7.37 -7.86
N LEU A 92 -9.49 -6.88 -6.99
CA LEU A 92 -10.07 -5.54 -7.10
C LEU A 92 -8.98 -4.45 -7.11
N HIS A 93 -8.17 -4.39 -6.06
CA HIS A 93 -7.11 -3.40 -5.93
C HIS A 93 -5.93 -3.70 -6.85
N HIS A 94 -5.61 -4.98 -7.06
CA HIS A 94 -4.56 -5.40 -7.96
C HIS A 94 -4.79 -4.91 -9.40
N ASN A 95 -5.98 -5.15 -9.94
CA ASN A 95 -6.32 -4.77 -11.31
C ASN A 95 -6.34 -3.25 -11.47
N TYR A 96 -6.88 -2.53 -10.48
CA TYR A 96 -6.94 -1.07 -10.48
C TYR A 96 -5.53 -0.44 -10.43
N VAL A 97 -4.68 -0.88 -9.50
CA VAL A 97 -3.31 -0.32 -9.38
C VAL A 97 -2.45 -0.72 -10.58
N ASN A 98 -2.61 -1.93 -11.11
CA ASN A 98 -1.94 -2.37 -12.34
C ASN A 98 -2.30 -1.47 -13.53
N SER A 99 -3.60 -1.18 -13.74
CA SER A 99 -4.03 -0.31 -14.84
C SER A 99 -3.47 1.10 -14.69
N LEU A 100 -3.50 1.68 -13.48
CA LEU A 100 -2.89 2.99 -13.21
C LEU A 100 -1.39 3.02 -13.52
N ALA A 101 -0.64 2.00 -13.07
CA ALA A 101 0.79 1.90 -13.34
C ALA A 101 1.08 1.81 -14.85
N SER A 102 0.26 1.05 -15.59
CA SER A 102 0.40 0.88 -17.04
C SER A 102 0.08 2.15 -17.83
N GLU A 103 -1.04 2.80 -17.51
CA GLU A 103 -1.56 3.97 -18.23
C GLU A 103 -0.76 5.23 -17.93
N LEU A 104 -0.41 5.46 -16.67
CA LEU A 104 0.26 6.68 -16.22
C LEU A 104 1.79 6.58 -16.23
N LYS A 105 2.34 5.40 -16.58
CA LYS A 105 3.78 5.12 -16.60
C LYS A 105 4.46 5.54 -15.30
N MET A 106 3.99 4.96 -14.20
CA MET A 106 4.49 5.19 -12.84
C MET A 106 4.80 3.88 -12.15
N VAL A 107 5.77 3.89 -11.24
CA VAL A 107 5.95 2.78 -10.29
C VAL A 107 4.90 2.94 -9.20
N ALA A 108 4.10 1.90 -8.95
CA ALA A 108 3.12 1.93 -7.86
C ALA A 108 3.54 1.03 -6.69
N VAL A 109 3.23 1.47 -5.48
CA VAL A 109 3.47 0.80 -4.20
C VAL A 109 2.11 0.68 -3.51
N SER A 110 1.45 -0.46 -3.65
CA SER A 110 0.16 -0.75 -3.00
C SER A 110 0.39 -1.31 -1.62
N ILE A 111 0.05 -0.56 -0.57
CA ILE A 111 0.38 -0.89 0.81
C ILE A 111 -0.59 -1.91 1.38
N GLU A 112 -0.05 -2.98 1.97
CA GLU A 112 -0.78 -3.93 2.79
C GLU A 112 -0.56 -3.57 4.26
N TYR A 113 -1.56 -2.91 4.84
CA TYR A 113 -1.59 -2.52 6.25
C TYR A 113 -2.47 -3.47 7.06
N ARG A 114 -2.30 -3.51 8.38
CA ARG A 114 -3.14 -4.35 9.26
C ARG A 114 -4.56 -3.81 9.35
N LEU A 115 -5.52 -4.68 9.60
CA LEU A 115 -6.93 -4.35 9.65
C LEU A 115 -7.45 -4.32 11.09
N ALA A 116 -8.46 -3.48 11.31
CA ALA A 116 -9.28 -3.55 12.50
C ALA A 116 -10.28 -4.71 12.40
N PRO A 117 -10.78 -5.21 13.54
CA PRO A 117 -10.39 -4.88 14.93
C PRO A 117 -9.14 -5.61 15.46
N GLU A 118 -8.44 -6.43 14.66
CA GLU A 118 -7.24 -7.14 15.13
C GLU A 118 -6.12 -6.20 15.59
N VAL A 119 -6.05 -5.00 14.99
CA VAL A 119 -5.32 -3.87 15.53
C VAL A 119 -6.24 -2.66 15.72
N ASP A 120 -5.85 -1.75 16.60
CA ASP A 120 -6.57 -0.49 16.74
C ASP A 120 -6.31 0.44 15.54
N VAL A 121 -7.24 1.35 15.30
CA VAL A 121 -7.18 2.30 14.17
C VAL A 121 -5.88 3.15 14.19
N PRO A 122 -5.39 3.67 15.33
CA PRO A 122 -4.08 4.32 15.40
C PRO A 122 -2.93 3.49 14.83
N THR A 123 -2.88 2.19 15.13
CA THR A 123 -1.85 1.28 14.62
C THR A 123 -1.87 1.18 13.09
N ILE A 124 -3.06 1.25 12.46
CA ILE A 124 -3.19 1.23 11.00
C ILE A 124 -2.57 2.49 10.36
N TYR A 125 -2.73 3.65 10.99
CA TYR A 125 -2.06 4.88 10.54
C TYR A 125 -0.55 4.79 10.68
N GLU A 126 -0.04 4.20 11.77
CA GLU A 126 1.40 3.97 11.96
C GLU A 126 1.98 2.99 10.92
N ASP A 127 1.23 1.96 10.52
CA ASP A 127 1.62 1.06 9.44
C ASP A 127 1.76 1.81 8.11
N CYS A 128 0.76 2.65 7.78
CA CYS A 128 0.76 3.46 6.56
C CYS A 128 1.88 4.50 6.55
N TRP A 129 2.17 5.07 7.72
CA TRP A 129 3.26 6.02 7.92
C TRP A 129 4.63 5.34 7.76
N THR A 130 4.80 4.17 8.38
CA THR A 130 6.00 3.32 8.23
C THR A 130 6.23 2.98 6.75
N ALA A 131 5.18 2.61 6.02
CA ALA A 131 5.27 2.35 4.59
C ALA A 131 5.72 3.58 3.79
N LEU A 132 5.14 4.76 4.07
CA LEU A 132 5.52 5.99 3.37
C LEU A 132 6.97 6.39 3.65
N GLN A 133 7.43 6.27 4.90
CA GLN A 133 8.82 6.50 5.28
C GLN A 133 9.76 5.52 4.56
N TRP A 134 9.38 4.24 4.47
CA TRP A 134 10.15 3.25 3.72
C TRP A 134 10.25 3.63 2.24
N VAL A 135 9.16 4.03 1.58
CA VAL A 135 9.20 4.53 0.19
C VAL A 135 10.14 5.73 0.07
N ALA A 136 9.99 6.74 0.94
CA ALA A 136 10.81 7.96 0.91
C ALA A 136 12.31 7.68 1.11
N SER A 137 12.66 6.66 1.88
CA SER A 137 14.07 6.30 2.14
C SER A 137 14.86 5.88 0.89
N HIS A 138 14.18 5.47 -0.18
CA HIS A 138 14.80 5.09 -1.45
C HIS A 138 15.34 6.30 -2.22
N ALA A 139 14.89 7.51 -1.89
CA ALA A 139 15.36 8.75 -2.53
C ALA A 139 16.83 9.07 -2.20
N ASN A 140 17.35 8.59 -1.05
CA ASN A 140 18.70 8.90 -0.60
C ASN A 140 19.59 7.66 -0.66
N GLU A 141 20.47 7.58 -1.67
CA GLU A 141 21.40 6.46 -1.88
C GLU A 141 22.30 6.20 -0.65
N ASN A 142 22.65 7.24 0.11
CA ASN A 142 23.52 7.16 1.29
C ASN A 142 22.79 6.88 2.61
N SER A 143 21.46 6.73 2.59
CA SER A 143 20.69 6.38 3.79
C SER A 143 21.00 4.93 4.18
N SER A 144 21.85 4.78 5.20
CA SER A 144 22.22 3.52 5.85
C SER A 144 21.23 3.09 6.94
N SER A 145 20.20 3.90 7.20
CA SER A 145 19.30 3.77 8.34
C SER A 145 18.14 2.78 8.15
N ILE A 146 17.93 2.24 6.94
CA ILE A 146 16.87 1.26 6.66
C ILE A 146 17.46 0.06 5.90
N HIS A 147 17.33 -1.12 6.50
CA HIS A 147 17.57 -2.41 5.85
C HIS A 147 16.40 -2.69 4.89
N ASN A 148 16.66 -3.26 3.70
CA ASN A 148 15.67 -3.66 2.67
C ASN A 148 15.24 -2.57 1.68
N LYS A 149 16.19 -1.87 1.04
CA LYS A 149 15.89 -1.10 -0.17
C LYS A 149 15.53 -2.01 -1.34
N ASP A 150 14.51 -1.61 -2.09
CA ASP A 150 14.07 -2.28 -3.30
C ASP A 150 14.74 -1.68 -4.55
N SER A 151 15.20 -2.55 -5.44
CA SER A 151 15.90 -2.15 -6.67
C SER A 151 14.97 -1.52 -7.70
N TRP A 152 13.68 -1.88 -7.76
CA TRP A 152 12.72 -1.25 -8.66
C TRP A 152 12.52 0.22 -8.27
N LEU A 153 12.40 0.47 -6.97
CA LEU A 153 12.27 1.82 -6.43
C LEU A 153 13.55 2.65 -6.63
N THR A 154 14.71 2.09 -6.27
CA THR A 154 15.99 2.84 -6.37
C THR A 154 16.36 3.19 -7.82
N ASN A 155 16.15 2.25 -8.75
CA ASN A 155 16.64 2.40 -10.12
C ASN A 155 15.64 3.12 -11.04
N SER A 156 14.33 2.99 -10.78
CA SER A 156 13.30 3.41 -11.75
C SER A 156 12.54 4.66 -11.32
N CYS A 157 12.65 5.11 -10.07
CA CYS A 157 11.76 6.14 -9.53
C CYS A 157 12.37 7.54 -9.44
N ASP A 158 11.59 8.55 -9.85
CA ASP A 158 11.82 9.97 -9.65
C ASP A 158 11.08 10.42 -8.38
N PHE A 159 11.79 10.43 -7.24
CA PHE A 159 11.23 10.81 -5.95
C PHE A 159 10.92 12.31 -5.81
N SER A 160 11.20 13.14 -6.82
CA SER A 160 10.63 14.50 -6.89
C SER A 160 9.14 14.50 -7.28
N LYS A 161 8.62 13.35 -7.74
CA LYS A 161 7.24 13.16 -8.20
C LYS A 161 6.59 11.98 -7.48
N VAL A 162 6.26 12.18 -6.21
CA VAL A 162 5.55 11.18 -5.39
C VAL A 162 4.08 11.59 -5.25
N PHE A 163 3.18 10.69 -5.61
CA PHE A 163 1.74 10.84 -5.51
C PHE A 163 1.20 9.87 -4.48
N LEU A 164 0.23 10.32 -3.69
CA LEU A 164 -0.50 9.47 -2.74
C LEU A 164 -1.94 9.33 -3.26
N ALA A 165 -2.45 8.11 -3.27
CA ALA A 165 -3.83 7.84 -3.64
C ALA A 165 -4.45 6.74 -2.76
N GLY A 166 -5.77 6.71 -2.73
CA GLY A 166 -6.53 5.70 -2.02
C GLY A 166 -8.02 5.94 -2.21
N ASP A 167 -8.81 4.88 -2.12
CA ASP A 167 -10.26 4.92 -2.26
C ASP A 167 -10.94 4.72 -0.91
N SER A 168 -12.10 5.37 -0.71
CA SER A 168 -12.87 5.25 0.55
C SER A 168 -11.99 5.51 1.80
N ALA A 169 -11.81 4.51 2.65
CA ALA A 169 -10.97 4.56 3.84
C ALA A 169 -9.48 4.79 3.49
N GLY A 170 -9.00 4.28 2.37
CA GLY A 170 -7.68 4.60 1.82
C GLY A 170 -7.52 6.09 1.51
N GLY A 171 -8.58 6.76 1.06
CA GLY A 171 -8.58 8.21 0.87
C GLY A 171 -8.45 8.98 2.19
N ASN A 172 -9.06 8.48 3.26
CA ASN A 172 -8.84 9.01 4.61
C ASN A 172 -7.37 8.80 5.06
N LEU A 173 -6.79 7.63 4.82
CA LEU A 173 -5.36 7.38 5.09
C LEU A 173 -4.47 8.39 4.34
N VAL A 174 -4.73 8.64 3.06
CA VAL A 174 -4.01 9.67 2.26
C VAL A 174 -4.08 11.04 2.90
N TYR A 175 -5.26 11.47 3.35
CA TYR A 175 -5.43 12.77 4.03
C TYR A 175 -4.55 12.87 5.29
N HIS A 176 -4.49 11.80 6.09
CA HIS A 176 -3.66 11.78 7.30
C HIS A 176 -2.16 11.70 6.98
N MET A 177 -1.76 10.92 5.97
CA MET A 177 -0.36 10.80 5.56
C MET A 177 0.20 12.11 4.97
N THR A 178 -0.63 12.88 4.27
CA THR A 178 -0.23 14.20 3.75
C THR A 178 -0.17 15.25 4.87
N SER A 179 -1.15 15.25 5.78
CA SER A 179 -1.21 16.20 6.90
C SER A 179 -0.12 15.94 7.96
N GLY A 180 0.16 14.67 8.25
CA GLY A 180 1.25 14.25 9.14
C GLY A 180 2.62 14.35 8.46
N GLY A 181 2.72 13.99 7.17
CA GLY A 181 3.94 14.06 6.38
C GLY A 181 4.45 15.47 6.12
N ALA A 182 3.56 16.47 6.08
CA ALA A 182 3.95 17.88 6.03
C ALA A 182 4.84 18.30 7.22
N ARG A 183 4.79 17.61 8.37
CA ARG A 183 5.70 17.89 9.49
C ARG A 183 7.10 17.30 9.30
N ILE A 184 7.25 16.22 8.55
CA ILE A 184 8.53 15.48 8.43
C ILE A 184 9.24 15.77 7.09
N PHE A 185 8.51 16.07 6.01
CA PHE A 185 9.13 16.54 4.75
C PHE A 185 9.83 17.91 4.90
N VAL A 186 9.48 18.69 5.93
CA VAL A 186 10.16 19.96 6.26
C VAL A 186 11.53 19.72 6.93
N GLU A 187 11.75 18.59 7.57
CA GLU A 187 13.06 18.26 8.17
C GLU A 187 14.02 17.59 7.16
N GLY A 188 13.50 16.96 6.11
CA GLY A 188 14.29 16.25 5.09
C GLY A 188 14.61 17.03 3.80
N VAL A 189 13.99 18.20 3.56
CA VAL A 189 14.18 18.97 2.31
C VAL A 189 14.49 20.44 2.63
N GLN A 190 15.76 20.75 2.92
CA GLN A 190 16.20 22.14 3.12
C GLN A 190 16.25 23.00 1.84
N HIS A 191 15.73 22.56 0.69
CA HIS A 191 15.84 23.33 -0.56
C HIS A 191 14.59 23.33 -1.44
N ILE A 192 13.46 23.84 -0.95
CA ILE A 192 12.39 24.32 -1.83
C ILE A 192 12.26 25.83 -1.67
N LYS A 193 12.66 26.56 -2.72
CA LYS A 193 12.36 27.98 -2.87
C LYS A 193 10.84 28.15 -3.05
N LYS A 194 10.29 29.09 -2.31
CA LYS A 194 8.89 29.55 -2.40
C LYS A 194 8.50 29.94 -3.82
#